data_AF-A0A3T0Y450-F1
#
_entry.id   AF-A0A3T0Y450-F1
#
_cell.length_a   1.000
_cell.length_b   1.000
_cell.length_c   1.000
_cell.angle_alpha   90.00
_cell.angle_beta   90.00
_cell.angle_gamma   90.00
#
_symmetry.space_group_name_H-M   'P 1'
#
loop_
_entity.id
_entity.type
_entity.pdbx_description
1 polymer ?
#
loop_
_entity_poly.entity_id
_entity_poly.type
_entity_poly.pdbx_seq_one_letter_code
_entity_poly.pdbx_strand_id
1 'polypeptide(L)'
;MAGIIYWFLHPQLTLTLEDFMENGYTGKDVTTEVVEITDAACGPEIKCVEAYSTAEADYYRFRTHAAAEEFGLTLEDSFSVNYFVMDFAGKDASVNDQLYAMQQLAGMWNDYEGDFPVR
;
A
#
# COMPACT_ATOMS: atom_id res chain seq x y z
N MET A 1 24.23 -24.04 -21.18
CA MET A 1 23.77 -22.72 -21.66
C MET A 1 22.39 -22.48 -21.08
N ALA A 2 22.21 -21.31 -20.47
CA ALA A 2 21.11 -20.96 -19.59
C ALA A 2 19.76 -20.94 -20.32
N GLY A 3 18.79 -21.69 -19.79
CA GLY A 3 17.39 -21.64 -20.20
C GLY A 3 16.69 -20.50 -19.46
N ILE A 4 16.15 -19.59 -20.23
CA ILE A 4 15.42 -18.39 -19.82
C ILE A 4 14.17 -18.80 -19.03
N ILE A 5 14.16 -18.59 -17.71
CA ILE A 5 12.98 -18.71 -16.86
C ILE A 5 12.34 -17.32 -16.81
N TYR A 6 11.40 -17.04 -17.72
CA TYR A 6 10.57 -15.82 -17.71
C TYR A 6 9.09 -16.20 -17.81
N TRP A 7 8.62 -17.07 -16.93
CA TRP A 7 7.21 -17.45 -16.86
C TRP A 7 6.77 -17.38 -15.40
N PHE A 8 5.80 -16.50 -15.12
CA PHE A 8 5.07 -16.28 -13.85
C PHE A 8 5.65 -15.31 -12.80
N LEU A 9 6.07 -14.10 -13.20
CA LEU A 9 5.86 -12.96 -12.28
C LEU A 9 4.41 -12.54 -12.46
N HIS A 10 3.55 -12.79 -11.47
CA HIS A 10 2.19 -12.24 -11.46
C HIS A 10 2.29 -10.72 -11.69
N PRO A 11 1.46 -10.11 -12.56
CA PRO A 11 1.47 -8.66 -12.81
C PRO A 11 1.38 -7.82 -11.53
N GLN A 12 0.83 -8.41 -10.47
CA GLN A 12 0.71 -7.82 -9.14
C GLN A 12 2.05 -7.59 -8.44
N LEU A 13 3.12 -8.32 -8.80
CA LEU A 13 4.47 -8.15 -8.25
C LEU A 13 5.24 -6.99 -8.88
N THR A 14 4.77 -6.45 -10.01
CA THR A 14 5.40 -5.32 -10.70
C THR A 14 4.79 -3.97 -10.37
N LEU A 15 3.64 -3.93 -9.70
CA LEU A 15 3.03 -2.70 -9.21
C LEU A 15 3.73 -2.25 -7.92
N THR A 16 4.22 -1.00 -7.94
CA THR A 16 4.92 -0.36 -6.82
C THR A 16 4.03 0.66 -6.11
N LEU A 17 4.41 1.08 -4.91
CA LEU A 17 3.77 2.26 -4.30
C LEU A 17 4.10 3.54 -5.07
N GLU A 18 5.27 3.63 -5.69
CA GLU A 18 5.62 4.75 -6.59
C GLU A 18 4.58 4.88 -7.71
N ASP A 19 4.21 3.77 -8.37
CA ASP A 19 3.15 3.76 -9.39
C ASP A 19 1.79 4.21 -8.82
N PHE A 20 1.51 3.95 -7.54
CA PHE A 20 0.26 4.39 -6.89
C PHE A 20 0.29 5.89 -6.59
N MET A 21 1.40 6.41 -6.07
CA MET A 21 1.59 7.82 -5.74
C MET A 21 1.67 8.71 -7.00
N GLU A 22 2.28 8.21 -8.06
CA GLU A 22 2.41 8.92 -9.34
C GLU A 22 1.18 8.78 -10.22
N ASN A 23 0.21 7.92 -9.86
CA ASN A 23 -0.97 7.72 -10.67
C ASN A 23 -1.85 8.97 -10.64
N GLY A 24 -1.62 9.85 -11.62
CA GLY A 24 -2.49 10.97 -11.96
C GLY A 24 -3.83 10.46 -12.46
N TYR A 25 -4.64 9.90 -11.57
CA TYR A 25 -6.03 9.62 -11.83
C TYR A 25 -6.70 10.94 -12.25
N THR A 26 -7.54 10.90 -13.28
CA THR A 26 -8.30 12.07 -13.75
C THR A 26 -9.38 12.54 -12.75
N GLY A 27 -9.31 12.10 -11.50
CA GLY A 27 -10.23 12.35 -10.39
C GLY A 27 -9.58 13.16 -9.27
N LYS A 28 -10.12 13.05 -8.05
CA LYS A 28 -9.53 13.66 -6.86
C LYS A 28 -8.19 12.96 -6.54
N ASP A 29 -7.16 13.75 -6.25
CA ASP A 29 -5.90 13.23 -5.72
C ASP A 29 -6.14 12.58 -4.35
N VAL A 30 -5.70 11.34 -4.20
CA VAL A 30 -6.02 10.48 -3.05
C VAL A 30 -4.81 10.23 -2.15
N THR A 31 -3.65 10.74 -2.57
CA THR A 31 -2.37 10.64 -1.88
C THR A 31 -1.73 12.01 -1.91
N THR A 32 -2.04 12.84 -0.92
CA THR A 32 -1.52 14.20 -0.86
C THR A 32 -0.31 14.29 0.07
N GLU A 33 0.54 15.29 -0.14
CA GLU A 33 1.77 15.48 0.64
C GLU A 33 2.70 14.25 0.65
N VAL A 34 2.87 13.63 -0.53
CA VAL A 34 3.65 12.41 -0.69
C VAL A 34 5.12 12.62 -0.32
N VAL A 35 5.62 11.77 0.57
CA VAL A 35 7.03 11.69 0.96
C VAL A 35 7.46 10.23 0.94
N GLU A 36 8.52 9.92 0.19
CA GLU A 36 9.14 8.59 0.27
C GLU A 36 9.87 8.44 1.62
N ILE A 37 9.54 7.38 2.36
CA ILE A 37 10.10 7.09 3.68
C ILE A 37 10.73 5.70 3.77
N THR A 38 10.94 5.01 2.64
CA THR A 38 11.45 3.63 2.57
C THR A 38 12.68 3.40 3.45
N ASP A 39 13.71 4.23 3.33
CA ASP A 39 14.96 4.05 4.10
C ASP A 39 14.82 4.32 5.60
N ALA A 40 13.81 5.12 6.00
CA ALA A 40 13.57 5.46 7.40
C ALA A 40 12.64 4.43 8.08
N ALA A 41 11.68 3.89 7.33
CA ALA A 41 10.64 3.01 7.85
C ALA A 41 10.96 1.52 7.64
N CYS A 42 11.47 1.14 6.48
CA CYS A 42 11.78 -0.25 6.18
C CYS A 42 13.13 -0.67 6.76
N GLY A 43 13.17 -1.80 7.45
CA GLY A 43 14.37 -2.23 8.15
C GLY A 43 14.25 -3.59 8.80
N PRO A 44 15.05 -3.85 9.85
CA PRO A 44 15.00 -5.10 10.59
C PRO A 44 13.63 -5.38 11.22
N GLU A 45 12.95 -4.32 11.65
CA GLU A 45 11.68 -4.38 12.40
C GLU A 45 10.49 -4.44 11.46
N ILE A 46 10.44 -3.56 10.45
CA ILE A 46 9.38 -3.55 9.43
C ILE A 46 9.98 -4.06 8.12
N LYS A 47 9.67 -5.30 7.75
CA LYS A 47 10.21 -5.98 6.55
C LYS A 47 9.57 -5.52 5.24
N CYS A 48 9.19 -4.25 5.14
CA CYS A 48 8.72 -3.66 3.90
C CYS A 48 9.87 -3.49 2.88
N VAL A 49 9.50 -3.29 1.62
CA VAL A 49 10.41 -3.03 0.51
C VAL A 49 10.25 -1.64 -0.08
N GLU A 50 9.10 -1.00 0.15
CA GLU A 50 8.80 0.39 -0.18
C GLU A 50 7.91 0.96 0.92
N ALA A 51 8.10 2.24 1.25
CA ALA A 51 7.20 2.95 2.13
C ALA A 51 7.06 4.43 1.76
N TYR A 52 5.84 4.95 1.89
CA TYR A 52 5.51 6.34 1.59
C TYR A 52 4.60 6.90 2.68
N SER A 53 4.83 8.15 3.08
CA SER A 53 3.93 8.91 3.93
C SER A 53 3.13 9.88 3.08
N THR A 54 1.84 10.00 3.37
CA THR A 54 0.94 11.01 2.82
C THR A 54 0.16 11.69 3.97
N ALA A 55 -0.70 12.64 3.63
CA ALA A 55 -1.67 13.18 4.59
C ALA A 55 -2.74 12.15 4.99
N GLU A 56 -3.03 11.17 4.14
CA GLU A 56 -4.09 10.18 4.34
C GLU A 56 -3.63 8.97 5.15
N ALA A 57 -2.47 8.42 4.83
CA ALA A 57 -1.90 7.20 5.42
C ALA A 57 -0.38 7.12 5.23
N ASP A 58 0.26 6.30 6.06
CA ASP A 58 1.54 5.70 5.71
C ASP A 58 1.28 4.39 4.96
N TYR A 59 1.94 4.21 3.83
CA TYR A 59 1.81 3.06 2.95
C TYR A 59 3.07 2.22 3.03
N TYR A 60 2.88 0.92 3.13
CA TYR A 60 3.97 -0.05 3.20
C TYR A 60 3.72 -1.16 2.20
N ARG A 61 4.72 -1.49 1.38
CA ARG A 61 4.68 -2.65 0.47
C ARG A 61 5.59 -3.76 0.99
N PHE A 62 5.12 -4.99 0.91
CA PHE A 62 5.83 -6.18 1.35
C PHE A 62 6.11 -7.15 0.18
N ARG A 63 7.03 -8.10 0.40
CA ARG A 63 7.32 -9.15 -0.59
C ARG A 63 6.27 -10.25 -0.62
N THR A 64 5.49 -10.40 0.45
CA THR A 64 4.49 -11.47 0.60
C THR A 64 3.23 -10.91 1.24
N HIS A 65 2.08 -11.50 0.89
CA HIS A 65 0.80 -11.20 1.51
C HIS A 65 0.85 -11.40 3.03
N ALA A 66 1.41 -12.54 3.46
CA ALA A 66 1.50 -12.87 4.88
C ALA A 66 2.27 -11.81 5.69
N ALA A 67 3.34 -11.23 5.13
CA ALA A 67 4.10 -10.19 5.83
C ALA A 67 3.32 -8.87 5.95
N ALA A 68 2.52 -8.52 4.92
CA ALA A 68 1.63 -7.37 4.98
C ALA A 68 0.54 -7.57 6.04
N GLU A 69 -0.13 -8.73 6.02
CA GLU A 69 -1.16 -9.07 7.00
C GLU A 69 -0.61 -9.11 8.43
N GLU A 70 0.53 -9.76 8.65
CA GLU A 70 1.19 -9.81 9.97
C GLU A 70 1.52 -8.42 10.50
N PHE A 71 2.05 -7.52 9.64
CA PHE A 71 2.35 -6.16 10.04
C PHE A 71 1.07 -5.36 10.32
N GLY A 72 0.06 -5.44 9.44
CA GLY A 72 -1.22 -4.77 9.61
C GLY A 72 -1.91 -5.11 10.93
N LEU A 73 -1.83 -6.37 11.38
CA LEU A 73 -2.35 -6.82 12.68
C LEU A 73 -1.66 -6.20 13.91
N THR A 74 -0.47 -5.61 13.74
CA THR A 74 0.25 -4.92 14.83
C THR A 74 -0.17 -3.47 15.01
N LEU A 75 -0.89 -2.92 14.03
CA LEU A 75 -1.30 -1.52 14.00
C LEU A 75 -2.71 -1.34 14.57
N GLU A 76 -2.96 -0.23 15.24
CA GLU A 76 -4.25 0.06 15.87
C GLU A 76 -5.33 0.48 14.84
N ASP A 77 -4.92 1.18 13.78
CA ASP A 77 -5.80 1.72 12.74
C ASP A 77 -5.16 1.53 11.38
N SER A 78 -5.45 0.38 10.76
CA SER A 78 -4.84 -0.02 9.49
C SER A 78 -5.82 -0.66 8.52
N PHE A 79 -5.43 -0.64 7.26
CA PHE A 79 -6.07 -1.38 6.18
C PHE A 79 -5.01 -2.17 5.41
N SER A 80 -5.23 -3.46 5.22
CA SER A 80 -4.32 -4.32 4.47
C SER A 80 -5.00 -4.90 3.25
N VAL A 81 -4.31 -4.86 2.11
CA VAL A 81 -4.77 -5.47 0.85
C VAL A 81 -3.58 -6.05 0.11
N ASN A 82 -3.66 -7.33 -0.24
CA ASN A 82 -2.59 -8.05 -0.94
C ASN A 82 -1.22 -7.91 -0.25
N TYR A 83 -0.31 -7.15 -0.85
CA TYR A 83 1.06 -6.93 -0.38
C TYR A 83 1.24 -5.58 0.32
N PHE A 84 0.14 -4.87 0.59
CA PHE A 84 0.15 -3.49 1.05
C PHE A 84 -0.55 -3.32 2.38
N VAL A 85 -0.04 -2.38 3.16
CA VAL A 85 -0.66 -1.92 4.41
C VAL A 85 -0.73 -0.39 4.36
N MET A 86 -1.88 0.13 4.74
CA MET A 86 -2.10 1.54 5.06
C MET A 86 -2.21 1.67 6.57
N ASP A 87 -1.40 2.53 7.17
CA ASP A 87 -1.49 2.94 8.58
C ASP A 87 -2.04 4.36 8.65
N PHE A 88 -3.14 4.55 9.36
CA PHE A 88 -3.82 5.83 9.49
C PHE A 88 -3.43 6.58 10.76
N ALA A 89 -2.63 5.98 11.64
CA ALA A 89 -2.27 6.58 12.91
C ALA A 89 -1.55 7.92 12.72
N GLY A 90 -2.01 8.96 13.42
CA GLY A 90 -1.39 10.29 13.39
C GLY A 90 -1.61 11.07 12.08
N LYS A 91 -2.56 10.66 11.25
CA LYS A 91 -2.92 11.33 9.99
C LYS A 91 -4.13 12.24 10.16
N ASP A 92 -4.10 13.39 9.48
CA ASP A 92 -5.07 14.47 9.65
C ASP A 92 -6.13 14.55 8.52
N ALA A 93 -6.03 13.68 7.51
CA ALA A 93 -7.03 13.60 6.44
C ALA A 93 -8.42 13.19 6.97
N SER A 94 -9.47 13.60 6.25
CA SER A 94 -10.82 13.21 6.64
C SER A 94 -11.06 11.71 6.44
N VAL A 95 -11.97 11.11 7.23
CA VAL A 95 -12.35 9.69 7.08
C VAL A 95 -12.79 9.36 5.64
N ASN A 96 -13.47 10.30 4.97
CA ASN A 96 -13.88 10.11 3.58
C ASN A 96 -12.67 10.06 2.62
N ASP A 97 -11.63 10.85 2.88
CA ASP A 97 -10.42 10.87 2.05
C ASP A 97 -9.62 9.59 2.23
N GLN A 98 -9.50 9.13 3.47
CA GLN A 98 -8.85 7.87 3.80
C GLN A 98 -9.61 6.67 3.22
N LEU A 99 -10.95 6.67 3.27
CA LEU A 99 -11.78 5.65 2.63
C LEU A 99 -11.59 5.66 1.11
N TYR A 100 -11.48 6.83 0.50
CA TYR A 100 -11.26 6.95 -0.94
C TYR A 100 -9.87 6.43 -1.33
N ALA A 101 -8.84 6.72 -0.52
CA ALA A 101 -7.50 6.15 -0.69
C ALA A 101 -7.50 4.62 -0.57
N MET A 102 -8.22 4.06 0.40
CA MET A 102 -8.40 2.60 0.55
C MET A 102 -9.06 1.98 -0.68
N GLN A 103 -10.14 2.59 -1.18
CA GLN A 103 -10.86 2.10 -2.35
C GLN A 103 -9.99 2.12 -3.60
N GLN A 104 -9.16 3.15 -3.76
CA GLN A 104 -8.25 3.26 -4.89
C GLN A 104 -7.11 2.25 -4.79
N LEU A 105 -6.51 2.09 -3.60
CA LEU A 105 -5.49 1.06 -3.37
C LEU A 105 -6.08 -0.34 -3.57
N ALA A 106 -7.29 -0.63 -3.12
CA ALA A 106 -7.94 -1.91 -3.39
C ALA A 106 -8.29 -2.10 -4.88
N GLY A 107 -8.74 -1.02 -5.54
CA GLY A 107 -9.21 -1.03 -6.93
C GLY A 107 -8.10 -1.18 -7.97
N MET A 108 -6.88 -0.72 -7.68
CA MET A 108 -5.77 -0.79 -8.64
C MET A 108 -5.34 -2.24 -8.97
N TRP A 109 -5.71 -3.24 -8.15
CA TRP A 109 -5.43 -4.66 -8.39
C TRP A 109 -6.63 -5.46 -8.92
N ASN A 110 -7.84 -4.86 -8.94
CA ASN A 110 -9.10 -5.47 -9.42
C ASN A 110 -9.41 -6.88 -8.86
N ASP A 111 -8.88 -7.23 -7.68
CA ASP A 111 -9.07 -8.54 -7.04
C ASP A 111 -9.47 -8.46 -5.56
N TYR A 112 -9.76 -7.26 -5.04
CA TYR A 112 -10.17 -7.11 -3.66
C TYR A 112 -11.62 -7.59 -3.48
N GLU A 113 -11.76 -8.73 -2.80
CA GLU A 113 -13.06 -9.35 -2.46
C GLU A 113 -13.52 -9.06 -1.01
N GLY A 114 -12.82 -8.18 -0.29
CA GLY A 114 -13.08 -7.87 1.12
C GLY A 114 -14.08 -6.72 1.34
N ASP A 115 -14.59 -6.64 2.57
CA ASP A 115 -15.32 -5.47 3.05
C ASP A 115 -14.33 -4.42 3.58
N PHE A 116 -14.54 -3.15 3.21
CA PHE A 116 -13.76 -2.06 3.79
C PHE A 116 -14.08 -1.93 5.29
N PRO A 117 -13.06 -1.75 6.16
CA PRO A 117 -13.30 -1.51 7.57
C PRO A 117 -14.16 -0.25 7.77
N VAL A 118 -15.08 -0.32 8.73
CA VAL A 118 -15.85 0.84 9.18
C VAL A 118 -14.90 1.73 9.98
N ARG A 119 -14.74 2.97 9.54
CA ARG A 119 -13.90 3.99 10.19
C ARG A 119 -14.76 5.12 10.73
#